data_AF-A0A9W6Y7X4-F1
#
_entry.id   AF-A0A9W6Y7X4-F1
#
_cell.length_a   1.000
_cell.length_b   1.000
_cell.length_c   1.000
_cell.angle_alpha   90.00
_cell.angle_beta   90.00
_cell.angle_gamma   90.00
#
_symmetry.space_group_name_H-M   'P 1'
#
loop_
_entity.id
_entity.type
_entity.pdbx_description
1 polymer ?
#
loop_
_entity_poly.entity_id
_entity_poly.type
_entity_poly.pdbx_seq_one_letter_code
_entity_poly.pdbx_strand_id
1 'polypeptide(L)'
;MLDKFGRRQMALIGAVGMVIGHLFAAILFTAICDGTVDNAGCPQVGGWFICIGTAFFVFSFAVSWGAVPWIYCSEIFPLNVQATAVPLSTAANWVGGALMTEVVKLFPYLNINGVFFMFAGLALCCGLFVYFFCPETKGILLEDIEELFHKPINAKSPGYVEAKSPVVLA
;
A
#
# COMPACT_ATOMS: atom_id res chain seq x y z
N MET A 1 14.60 -0.65 -7.73
CA MET A 1 13.84 -1.90 -7.54
C MET A 1 12.48 -1.84 -8.21
N LEU A 2 11.74 -0.73 -8.04
CA LEU A 2 10.44 -0.49 -8.66
C LEU A 2 10.44 -0.64 -10.19
N ASP A 3 11.50 -0.20 -10.88
CA ASP A 3 11.62 -0.35 -12.33
C ASP A 3 11.94 -1.79 -12.77
N LYS A 4 12.47 -2.63 -11.87
CA LYS A 4 12.75 -4.04 -12.18
C LYS A 4 11.53 -4.93 -11.90
N PHE A 5 10.83 -4.75 -10.78
CA PHE A 5 9.73 -5.63 -10.37
C PHE A 5 8.33 -5.15 -10.77
N GLY A 6 8.16 -3.90 -11.19
CA GLY A 6 6.83 -3.35 -11.50
C GLY A 6 6.11 -2.82 -10.26
N ARG A 7 5.14 -1.92 -10.47
CA ARG A 7 4.48 -1.17 -9.40
C ARG A 7 3.46 -2.06 -8.70
N ARG A 8 2.71 -2.87 -9.45
CA ARG A 8 1.66 -3.76 -8.91
C ARG A 8 2.27 -4.86 -8.05
N GLN A 9 3.32 -5.54 -8.53
CA GLN A 9 3.94 -6.62 -7.76
C GLN A 9 4.55 -6.12 -6.45
N MET A 10 5.18 -4.94 -6.46
CA MET A 10 5.76 -4.35 -5.25
C MET A 10 4.68 -3.95 -4.23
N ALA A 11 3.56 -3.39 -4.67
CA ALA A 11 2.43 -3.08 -3.79
C ALA A 11 1.82 -4.35 -3.17
N LEU A 12 1.69 -5.44 -3.93
CA LEU A 12 1.15 -6.71 -3.43
C LEU A 12 2.08 -7.38 -2.42
N ILE A 13 3.39 -7.47 -2.71
CA ILE A 13 4.39 -8.01 -1.77
C ILE A 13 4.40 -7.19 -0.48
N GLY A 14 4.34 -5.87 -0.62
CA GLY A 14 4.19 -4.93 0.47
C GLY A 14 2.98 -5.18 1.35
N ALA A 15 1.81 -5.34 0.72
CA ALA A 15 0.55 -5.58 1.42
C ALA A 15 0.60 -6.88 2.22
N VAL A 16 1.16 -7.96 1.63
CA VAL A 16 1.35 -9.23 2.34
C VAL A 16 2.28 -9.05 3.55
N GLY A 17 3.41 -8.37 3.38
CA GLY A 17 4.33 -8.08 4.49
C GLY A 17 3.67 -7.26 5.61
N MET A 18 2.86 -6.27 5.25
CA MET A 18 2.13 -5.43 6.21
C MET A 18 1.07 -6.22 6.98
N VAL A 19 0.32 -7.11 6.30
CA VAL A 19 -0.66 -8.00 6.93
C VAL A 19 0.02 -8.96 7.90
N ILE A 20 1.14 -9.57 7.50
CA ILE A 20 1.90 -10.49 8.36
C ILE A 20 2.40 -9.75 9.60
N GLY A 21 2.99 -8.55 9.45
CA GLY A 21 3.48 -7.76 10.58
C GLY A 21 2.38 -7.39 11.58
N HIS A 22 1.22 -6.95 11.08
CA HIS A 22 0.08 -6.63 11.94
C HIS A 22 -0.55 -7.85 12.61
N LEU A 23 -0.73 -8.96 11.88
CA LEU A 23 -1.28 -10.19 12.46
C LEU A 23 -0.34 -10.77 13.51
N PHE A 24 0.96 -10.75 13.26
CA PHE A 24 1.96 -11.20 14.23
C PHE A 24 1.88 -10.36 15.52
N ALA A 25 1.85 -9.04 15.41
CA ALA A 25 1.68 -8.16 16.56
C ALA A 25 0.32 -8.38 17.27
N ALA A 26 -0.77 -8.50 16.53
CA ALA A 26 -2.12 -8.71 17.07
C ALA A 26 -2.24 -10.02 17.86
N ILE A 27 -1.71 -11.11 17.31
CA ILE A 27 -1.73 -12.44 17.93
C ILE A 27 -0.88 -12.42 19.21
N LEU A 28 0.32 -11.84 19.17
CA LEU A 28 1.17 -11.72 20.35
C LEU A 28 0.52 -10.88 21.46
N PHE A 29 -0.08 -9.74 21.10
CA PHE A 29 -0.83 -8.94 22.07
C PHE A 29 -2.02 -9.69 22.66
N THR A 30 -2.68 -10.55 21.88
CA THR A 30 -3.82 -11.34 22.38
C THR A 30 -3.38 -12.52 23.26
N ALA A 31 -2.23 -13.12 22.97
CA ALA A 31 -1.77 -14.33 23.65
C ALA A 31 -0.91 -14.06 24.90
N ILE A 32 -0.22 -12.92 24.95
CA ILE A 32 0.86 -12.68 25.93
C ILE A 32 0.59 -11.45 26.81
N CYS A 33 -0.39 -10.61 26.46
CA CYS A 33 -0.68 -9.36 27.17
C CYS A 33 -2.12 -9.37 27.68
N ASP A 34 -2.35 -8.79 28.86
CA ASP A 34 -3.68 -8.68 29.50
C ASP A 34 -4.61 -7.68 28.78
N GLY A 35 -4.10 -6.98 27.76
CA GLY A 35 -4.91 -6.30 26.75
C GLY A 35 -5.50 -4.97 27.16
N THR A 36 -5.33 -4.52 28.41
CA THR A 36 -5.80 -3.20 28.86
C THR A 36 -4.90 -2.06 28.40
N VAL A 37 -5.52 -0.97 27.93
CA VAL A 37 -4.85 0.24 27.43
C VAL A 37 -3.91 0.89 28.47
N ASP A 38 -4.29 0.83 29.75
CA ASP A 38 -3.55 1.47 30.84
C ASP A 38 -2.42 0.59 31.39
N ASN A 39 -2.55 -0.73 31.23
CA ASN A 39 -1.54 -1.71 31.64
C ASN A 39 -1.63 -2.92 30.72
N ALA A 40 -0.74 -3.01 29.73
CA ALA A 40 -0.73 -4.14 28.82
C ALA A 40 -0.28 -5.46 29.50
N GLY A 41 0.37 -5.39 30.67
CA GLY A 41 0.77 -6.58 31.44
C GLY A 41 1.74 -7.52 30.72
N CYS A 42 2.38 -7.07 29.63
CA CYS A 42 3.20 -7.94 28.79
C CYS A 42 4.54 -8.29 29.47
N PRO A 43 4.95 -9.57 29.48
CA PRO A 43 6.33 -9.95 29.73
C PRO A 43 7.30 -9.16 28.84
N GLN A 44 8.45 -8.76 29.40
CA GLN A 44 9.47 -7.96 28.68
C GLN A 44 9.89 -8.60 27.35
N VAL A 45 9.98 -9.93 27.31
CA VAL A 45 10.28 -10.71 26.11
C VAL A 45 9.18 -10.57 25.04
N GLY A 46 7.91 -10.58 25.44
CA GLY A 46 6.77 -10.39 24.53
C GLY A 46 6.76 -8.99 23.89
N GLY A 47 7.11 -7.97 24.67
CA GLY A 47 7.26 -6.60 24.17
C GLY A 47 8.29 -6.48 23.04
N TRP A 48 9.44 -7.14 23.15
CA TRP A 48 10.45 -7.15 22.08
C TRP A 48 9.96 -7.79 20.79
N PHE A 49 9.22 -8.91 20.87
CA PHE A 49 8.67 -9.56 19.68
C PHE A 49 7.60 -8.69 18.99
N ILE A 50 6.76 -7.99 19.76
CA ILE A 50 5.80 -7.02 19.22
C ILE A 50 6.51 -5.88 18.49
N CYS A 51 7.61 -5.36 19.06
CA CYS A 51 8.43 -4.35 18.40
C CYS A 51 9.03 -4.86 17.09
N ILE A 52 9.50 -6.11 17.04
CA ILE A 52 10.02 -6.73 15.81
C ILE A 52 8.92 -6.86 14.76
N GLY A 53 7.71 -7.30 15.15
CA GLY A 53 6.55 -7.37 14.25
C GLY A 53 6.18 -6.02 13.66
N THR A 54 6.11 -5.00 14.51
CA THR A 54 5.83 -3.62 14.10
C THR A 54 6.94 -3.07 13.19
N ALA A 55 8.21 -3.34 13.50
CA ALA A 55 9.33 -2.94 12.66
C ALA A 55 9.29 -3.62 11.28
N PHE A 56 8.90 -4.89 11.22
CA PHE A 56 8.71 -5.61 9.96
C PHE A 56 7.57 -5.02 9.13
N PHE A 57 6.47 -4.62 9.76
CA PHE A 57 5.41 -3.85 9.12
C PHE A 57 5.95 -2.54 8.53
N VAL A 58 6.67 -1.73 9.33
CA VAL A 58 7.23 -0.44 8.88
C VAL A 58 8.20 -0.63 7.72
N PHE A 59 9.06 -1.65 7.78
CA PHE A 59 9.96 -2.01 6.69
C PHE A 59 9.19 -2.36 5.42
N SER A 60 8.18 -3.22 5.53
CA SER A 60 7.34 -3.63 4.39
C SER A 60 6.64 -2.43 3.76
N PHE A 61 6.08 -1.54 4.58
CA PHE A 61 5.47 -0.29 4.12
C PHE A 61 6.49 0.59 3.40
N ALA A 62 7.66 0.85 3.99
CA ALA A 62 8.68 1.73 3.43
C ALA A 62 9.20 1.26 2.06
N VAL A 63 9.37 -0.06 1.87
CA VAL A 63 9.86 -0.63 0.61
C VAL A 63 8.81 -0.60 -0.51
N SER A 64 7.52 -0.52 -0.15
CA SER A 64 6.41 -0.65 -1.11
C SER A 64 5.48 0.57 -1.06
N TRP A 65 4.49 0.54 -0.18
CA TRP A 65 3.42 1.53 -0.03
C TRP A 65 3.91 2.94 0.33
N GLY A 66 5.16 3.10 0.77
CA GLY A 66 5.78 4.40 1.03
C GLY A 66 6.02 5.23 -0.24
N ALA A 67 6.40 4.59 -1.36
CA ALA A 67 6.72 5.27 -2.62
C ALA A 67 5.79 4.89 -3.78
N VAL A 68 5.30 3.65 -3.81
CA VAL A 68 4.50 3.13 -4.93
C VAL A 68 3.24 3.96 -5.19
N PRO A 69 2.40 4.34 -4.21
CA PRO A 69 1.17 5.07 -4.48
C PRO A 69 1.41 6.44 -5.11
N TRP A 70 2.46 7.16 -4.69
CA TRP A 70 2.81 8.46 -5.26
C TRP A 70 3.19 8.37 -6.73
N ILE A 71 3.98 7.35 -7.07
CA ILE A 71 4.41 7.09 -8.44
C ILE A 71 3.20 6.61 -9.27
N TYR A 72 2.44 5.64 -8.75
CA TYR A 72 1.30 5.04 -9.42
C TYR A 72 0.20 6.06 -9.73
N CYS A 73 -0.11 6.96 -8.79
CA CYS A 73 -1.05 8.06 -9.05
C CYS A 73 -0.57 8.98 -10.17
N SER A 74 0.73 9.19 -10.34
CA SER A 74 1.25 9.99 -11.46
C SER A 74 1.25 9.22 -12.79
N GLU A 75 1.30 7.89 -12.76
CA GLU A 75 1.38 7.01 -13.94
C GLU A 75 0.00 6.50 -14.42
N ILE A 76 -1.09 6.78 -13.70
CA ILE A 76 -2.43 6.26 -14.04
C ILE A 76 -3.33 7.29 -14.74
N PHE A 77 -3.03 8.58 -14.58
CA PHE A 77 -3.82 9.65 -15.17
C PHE A 77 -3.21 10.12 -16.50
N PRO A 78 -4.01 10.29 -17.56
CA PRO A 78 -3.53 10.89 -18.80
C PRO A 78 -3.14 12.36 -18.57
N LEU A 79 -2.19 12.85 -19.36
CA LEU A 79 -1.56 14.17 -19.19
C LEU A 79 -2.57 15.33 -19.12
N ASN A 80 -3.70 15.21 -19.81
CA ASN A 80 -4.78 16.20 -19.85
C ASN A 80 -5.51 16.38 -18.50
N VAL A 81 -5.59 15.36 -17.65
CA VAL A 81 -6.32 15.39 -16.36
C VAL A 81 -5.39 15.20 -15.17
N GLN A 82 -4.14 14.81 -15.38
CA GLN A 82 -3.16 14.57 -14.33
C GLN A 82 -2.99 15.77 -13.39
N ALA A 83 -3.01 17.00 -13.93
CA ALA A 83 -2.86 18.23 -13.17
C ALA A 83 -3.96 18.46 -12.13
N THR A 84 -5.17 17.92 -12.34
CA THR A 84 -6.29 18.04 -11.40
C THR A 84 -6.45 16.78 -10.53
N ALA A 85 -6.19 15.60 -11.10
CA ALA A 85 -6.38 14.33 -10.42
C ALA A 85 -5.31 14.02 -9.35
N VAL A 86 -4.04 14.39 -9.60
CA VAL A 86 -2.94 14.15 -8.64
C VAL A 86 -3.10 14.97 -7.34
N PRO A 87 -3.41 16.29 -7.38
CA PRO A 87 -3.70 17.05 -6.16
C PRO A 87 -4.92 16.53 -5.40
N LEU A 88 -5.97 16.08 -6.10
CA LEU A 88 -7.15 15.49 -5.46
C LEU A 88 -6.80 14.19 -4.72
N SER A 89 -5.97 13.35 -5.34
CA SER A 89 -5.46 12.11 -4.73
C SER A 89 -4.61 12.42 -3.49
N THR A 90 -3.80 13.48 -3.56
CA THR A 90 -2.99 13.97 -2.43
C THR A 90 -3.88 14.49 -1.30
N ALA A 91 -4.94 15.25 -1.62
CA ALA A 91 -5.91 15.73 -0.63
C ALA A 91 -6.61 14.56 0.07
N ALA A 92 -7.02 13.54 -0.68
CA ALA A 92 -7.60 12.32 -0.11
C ALA A 92 -6.63 11.59 0.84
N ASN A 93 -5.33 11.54 0.50
CA ASN A 93 -4.29 11.02 1.40
C ASN A 93 -4.21 11.82 2.71
N TRP A 94 -4.25 13.15 2.66
CA TRP A 94 -4.24 13.99 3.87
C TRP A 94 -5.51 13.82 4.71
N VAL A 95 -6.68 13.66 4.09
CA VAL A 95 -7.92 13.32 4.80
C VAL A 95 -7.80 11.96 5.48
N GLY A 96 -7.25 10.95 4.80
CA GLY A 96 -6.93 9.66 5.41
C GLY A 96 -5.98 9.79 6.61
N GLY A 97 -4.95 10.65 6.49
CA GLY A 97 -4.05 10.98 7.58
C GLY A 97 -4.77 11.62 8.79
N ALA A 98 -5.71 12.54 8.55
CA ALA A 98 -6.54 13.12 9.62
C ALA A 98 -7.46 12.08 10.27
N LEU A 99 -8.02 11.14 9.51
CA LEU A 99 -8.79 10.04 10.08
C LEU A 99 -7.92 9.09 10.92
N MET A 100 -6.66 8.88 10.54
CA MET A 100 -5.73 8.06 11.32
C MET A 100 -5.46 8.64 12.71
N THR A 101 -5.49 9.96 12.90
CA THR A 101 -5.32 10.55 14.24
C THR A 101 -6.50 10.24 15.17
N GLU A 102 -7.67 9.97 14.60
CA GLU A 102 -8.88 9.60 15.35
C GLU A 102 -8.91 8.13 15.79
N VAL A 103 -8.01 7.28 15.26
CA VAL A 103 -7.92 5.86 15.65
C VAL A 103 -7.63 5.70 17.15
N VAL A 104 -6.97 6.67 17.79
CA VAL A 104 -6.74 6.65 19.25
C VAL A 104 -8.05 6.54 20.03
N LYS A 105 -9.15 7.10 19.51
CA LYS A 105 -10.49 7.01 20.13
C LYS A 105 -11.09 5.59 20.09
N LEU A 106 -10.55 4.68 19.28
CA LEU A 106 -10.99 3.30 19.18
C LEU A 106 -10.36 2.38 20.24
N PHE A 107 -9.25 2.80 20.85
CA PHE A 107 -8.53 1.99 21.84
C PHE A 107 -9.39 1.56 23.04
N PRO A 108 -10.27 2.41 23.62
CA PRO A 108 -11.15 1.99 24.72
C PRO A 108 -12.19 0.92 24.33
N TYR A 109 -12.55 0.83 23.05
CA TYR A 109 -13.59 -0.08 22.56
C TYR A 109 -13.03 -1.39 22.01
N LEU A 110 -11.90 -1.31 21.30
CA LEU A 110 -11.29 -2.43 20.59
C LEU A 110 -10.05 -3.00 21.30
N ASN A 111 -9.55 -2.32 22.34
CA ASN A 111 -8.23 -2.57 22.92
C ASN A 111 -7.09 -2.52 21.88
N ILE A 112 -5.85 -2.61 22.34
CA ILE A 112 -4.68 -2.49 21.46
C ILE A 112 -4.64 -3.61 20.41
N ASN A 113 -4.96 -4.84 20.80
CA ASN A 113 -5.03 -6.02 19.94
C ASN A 113 -6.10 -5.88 18.84
N GLY A 114 -7.30 -5.38 19.16
CA GLY A 114 -8.35 -5.18 18.16
C GLY A 114 -7.97 -4.12 17.12
N VAL A 115 -7.23 -3.08 17.50
CA VAL A 115 -6.71 -2.07 16.56
C VAL A 115 -5.70 -2.70 15.59
N PHE A 116 -4.79 -3.57 16.05
CA PHE A 116 -3.87 -4.30 15.16
C PHE A 116 -4.62 -5.24 14.19
N PHE A 117 -5.66 -5.94 14.63
CA PHE A 117 -6.51 -6.75 13.75
C PHE A 117 -7.26 -5.92 12.71
N MET A 118 -7.81 -4.76 13.12
CA MET A 118 -8.45 -3.82 12.21
C MET A 118 -7.48 -3.36 11.11
N PHE A 119 -6.25 -2.99 11.47
CA PHE A 119 -5.24 -2.59 10.49
C PHE A 119 -4.76 -3.74 9.60
N ALA A 120 -4.66 -4.97 10.12
CA ALA A 120 -4.42 -6.15 9.29
C ALA A 120 -5.53 -6.34 8.24
N GLY A 121 -6.79 -6.17 8.63
CA GLY A 121 -7.94 -6.24 7.74
C GLY A 121 -7.91 -5.14 6.67
N LEU A 122 -7.66 -3.89 7.07
CA LEU A 122 -7.50 -2.76 6.14
C LEU A 122 -6.36 -3.00 5.14
N ALA A 123 -5.19 -3.45 5.61
CA ALA A 123 -4.06 -3.76 4.74
C ALA A 123 -4.38 -4.88 3.74
N LEU A 124 -5.14 -5.90 4.18
CA LEU A 124 -5.63 -6.95 3.29
C LEU A 124 -6.60 -6.41 2.24
N CYS A 125 -7.58 -5.60 2.64
CA CYS A 125 -8.51 -4.95 1.71
C CYS A 125 -7.79 -4.08 0.68
N CYS A 126 -6.79 -3.30 1.10
CA CYS A 126 -5.94 -2.53 0.19
C CYS A 126 -5.17 -3.43 -0.78
N GLY A 127 -4.61 -4.55 -0.29
CA GLY A 127 -3.94 -5.54 -1.14
C GLY A 127 -4.88 -6.18 -2.17
N LEU A 128 -6.11 -6.53 -1.77
CA LEU A 128 -7.13 -7.06 -2.67
C LEU A 128 -7.57 -6.02 -3.70
N PHE A 129 -7.72 -4.76 -3.30
CA PHE A 129 -8.02 -3.66 -4.21
C PHE A 129 -6.96 -3.55 -5.30
N VAL A 130 -5.67 -3.57 -4.92
CA VAL A 130 -4.56 -3.55 -5.89
C VAL A 130 -4.57 -4.79 -6.79
N TYR A 131 -4.94 -5.96 -6.26
CA TYR A 131 -4.97 -7.19 -7.05
C TYR A 131 -6.01 -7.14 -8.18
N PHE A 132 -7.22 -6.65 -7.87
CA PHE A 132 -8.37 -6.66 -8.78
C PHE A 132 -8.51 -5.40 -9.66
N PHE A 133 -8.18 -4.22 -9.13
CA PHE A 133 -8.49 -2.94 -9.78
C PHE A 133 -7.27 -2.19 -10.33
N CYS A 134 -6.06 -2.51 -9.86
CA CYS A 134 -4.85 -1.81 -10.29
C CYS A 134 -4.11 -2.59 -11.39
N PRO A 135 -4.15 -2.17 -12.67
CA PRO A 135 -3.29 -2.75 -13.71
C PRO A 135 -1.81 -2.38 -13.50
N GLU A 136 -0.92 -3.15 -14.13
CA GLU A 136 0.52 -2.86 -14.11
C GLU A 136 0.85 -1.71 -15.07
N THR A 137 1.54 -0.67 -14.57
CA THR A 137 1.92 0.53 -15.32
C THR A 137 3.35 0.48 -15.85
N LYS A 138 4.13 -0.52 -15.47
CA LYS A 138 5.55 -0.64 -15.87
C LYS A 138 5.72 -0.70 -17.39
N GLY A 139 6.48 0.25 -17.93
CA GLY A 139 6.94 0.25 -19.32
C GLY A 139 5.90 0.73 -20.34
N ILE A 140 4.86 1.41 -19.86
CA ILE A 140 3.82 2.02 -20.70
C ILE A 140 4.09 3.52 -20.77
N LEU A 141 4.02 4.09 -21.99
CA LEU A 141 4.13 5.53 -22.18
C LEU A 141 2.88 6.21 -21.63
N LEU A 142 3.04 7.42 -21.06
CA LEU A 142 1.93 8.19 -20.49
C LEU A 142 0.81 8.48 -21.53
N GLU A 143 1.19 8.50 -22.80
CA GLU A 143 0.31 8.73 -23.96
C GLU A 143 -0.61 7.53 -24.23
N ASP A 144 -0.18 6.32 -23.90
CA ASP A 144 -0.89 5.06 -24.19
C ASP A 144 -1.68 4.53 -22.98
N ILE A 145 -1.68 5.26 -21.85
CA ILE A 145 -2.42 4.88 -20.63
C ILE A 145 -3.91 4.72 -20.88
N GLU A 146 -4.50 5.53 -21.76
CA GLU A 146 -5.93 5.46 -22.07
C GLU A 146 -6.31 4.10 -22.67
N GLU A 147 -5.42 3.47 -23.43
CA GLU A 147 -5.65 2.11 -23.96
C GLU A 147 -5.70 1.03 -22.88
N LEU A 148 -5.05 1.27 -21.74
CA LEU A 148 -5.00 0.33 -20.62
C LEU A 148 -6.39 0.18 -19.97
N PHE A 149 -7.16 1.27 -19.92
CA PHE A 149 -8.52 1.29 -19.36
C PHE A 149 -9.61 0.89 -20.35
N HIS A 150 -9.32 0.90 -21.65
CA HIS A 150 -10.22 0.41 -22.69
C HIS A 150 -10.13 -1.10 -22.96
N LYS A 151 -9.08 -1.77 -22.47
CA LYS A 151 -8.92 -3.24 -22.55
C LYS A 151 -9.47 -3.92 -21.29
N PRO A 152 -10.06 -5.12 -21.38
CA PRO A 152 -10.61 -5.83 -20.22
C PRO A 152 -9.53 -6.14 -19.18
N ILE A 153 -9.93 -6.12 -17.90
CA ILE A 153 -9.12 -6.17 -16.64
C ILE A 153 -8.01 -7.26 -16.59
N ASN A 154 -8.02 -8.24 -17.51
CA ASN A 154 -7.04 -9.33 -17.60
C ASN A 154 -6.01 -9.20 -18.76
N ALA A 155 -5.93 -8.07 -19.46
CA ALA A 155 -4.93 -7.89 -20.51
C ALA A 155 -3.53 -7.80 -19.89
N LYS A 156 -2.68 -8.80 -20.14
CA LYS A 156 -1.24 -8.71 -19.87
C LYS A 156 -0.70 -7.48 -20.62
N SER A 157 0.05 -6.63 -19.92
CA SER A 157 0.73 -5.47 -20.52
C SER A 157 1.47 -5.93 -21.78
N PRO A 158 1.19 -5.35 -22.97
CA PRO A 158 2.03 -5.58 -24.13
C PRO A 158 3.47 -5.22 -23.72
N GLY A 159 4.40 -6.14 -23.93
CA GLY A 159 5.81 -5.87 -23.67
C GLY A 159 6.24 -4.62 -24.43
N TYR A 160 7.10 -3.81 -23.81
CA TYR A 160 7.70 -2.61 -24.39
C TYR A 160 8.12 -2.86 -25.85
N VAL A 161 7.42 -2.23 -26.80
CA VAL A 161 7.91 -2.09 -28.16
C VAL A 161 8.52 -0.71 -28.23
N GLU A 162 9.85 -0.66 -28.34
CA GLU A 162 10.60 0.57 -28.59
C GLU A 162 10.04 1.21 -29.86
N ALA A 163 9.27 2.30 -29.71
CA ALA A 163 8.94 3.15 -30.84
C ALA A 163 10.26 3.75 -31.32
N LYS A 164 10.84 3.18 -32.40
CA LYS A 164 11.95 3.78 -33.10
C LYS A 164 11.53 5.19 -33.48
N SER A 165 12.09 6.20 -32.80
CA SER A 165 11.99 7.58 -33.25
C SER A 165 12.34 7.62 -34.73
N PRO A 166 11.52 8.24 -35.60
CA PRO A 166 11.97 8.53 -36.94
C PRO A 166 13.11 9.52 -36.78
N VAL A 167 14.34 9.02 -36.90
CA VAL A 167 15.52 9.84 -37.16
C VAL A 167 15.17 10.61 -38.43
N VAL A 168 14.81 11.88 -38.25
CA VAL A 168 14.70 12.83 -39.36
C VAL A 168 16.09 12.92 -39.95
N LEU A 169 16.28 12.22 -41.06
CA LEU A 169 17.40 12.45 -41.96
C LEU A 169 17.25 13.88 -42.47
N ALA A 170 18.15 14.76 -42.04
CA ALA A 170 18.45 16.04 -42.66
C ALA A 170 19.97 16.16 -42.75
#